data_AF-A0A397WCU8-F1
#
_entry.id   AF-A0A397WCU8-F1
#
_cell.length_a   1.000
_cell.length_b   1.000
_cell.length_c   1.000
_cell.angle_alpha   90.00
_cell.angle_beta   90.00
_cell.angle_gamma   90.00
#
_symmetry.space_group_name_H-M   'P 1'
#
loop_
_entity.id
_entity.type
_entity.pdbx_description
1 polymer ?
#
loop_
_entity_poly.entity_id
_entity_poly.type
_entity_poly.pdbx_seq_one_letter_code
_entity_poly.pdbx_strand_id
1 'polypeptide(L)'
;MVSATMDEYCSMPDNKTVDIKIIGSTFNQAGERYYVQMDPNFVRNKLLYEPLPGIDQGIVNYNSTYQGRPSEEAAICIARLTADATKKFQDLPPENQTTYFNSLFKEIAKKLPVRYERLTTDGNFQYVYSSGSNNPNIEFEVRVNLTDSKQKENSVPGVVSDLNDMIRFKSITTFSTGLTNDLEPTFGFKPKGDLWGQYKNTIVSLIIGSLVNSVLYVVSQAKQKVVNIPENIKTYANVISGGLFVVPQSAFVAQFTFADANSKPEFAVPSKLVWALPDTVIIMNKIEHLFGKDFTVTAPYRAIVDLIIKHIPLLVIQGLYFNSIVTYSIVPFLVLFTTIFKLLLSIIRSVLKLLDDRKKQQQIASKGITIEESDKNVSSENIGETKENNETKNEKVEN
;
A
#
# COMPACT_ATOMS: atom_id res chain seq x y z
N MET A 1 -1.52 35.01 -17.77
CA MET A 1 -1.79 36.44 -18.00
C MET A 1 -2.91 36.83 -17.05
N VAL A 2 -2.76 37.94 -16.32
CA VAL A 2 -3.78 38.42 -15.37
C VAL A 2 -4.66 39.43 -16.10
N SER A 3 -5.98 39.24 -16.03
CA SER A 3 -6.96 40.21 -16.55
C SER A 3 -7.30 41.25 -15.50
N ALA A 4 -7.61 42.49 -15.93
CA ALA A 4 -8.09 43.55 -15.06
C ALA A 4 -9.39 43.19 -14.31
N THR A 5 -10.14 42.19 -14.79
CA THR A 5 -11.38 41.71 -14.17
C THR A 5 -11.17 40.62 -13.12
N MET A 6 -9.92 40.25 -12.84
CA MET A 6 -9.58 39.23 -11.85
C MET A 6 -9.28 39.89 -10.51
N ASP A 7 -10.31 40.25 -9.74
CA ASP A 7 -10.21 41.01 -8.49
C ASP A 7 -9.26 40.39 -7.44
N GLU A 8 -9.05 39.07 -7.48
CA GLU A 8 -8.10 38.36 -6.61
C GLU A 8 -6.62 38.71 -6.92
N TYR A 9 -6.33 39.07 -8.18
CA TYR A 9 -4.97 39.28 -8.69
C TYR A 9 -4.70 40.70 -9.17
N CYS A 10 -5.75 41.49 -9.43
CA CYS A 10 -5.64 42.86 -9.90
C CYS A 10 -6.63 43.73 -9.14
N SER A 11 -6.16 44.81 -8.53
CA SER A 11 -7.01 45.79 -7.85
C SER A 11 -6.52 47.21 -8.07
N MET A 12 -7.37 48.19 -7.78
CA MET A 12 -7.05 49.61 -7.94
C MET A 12 -7.54 50.41 -6.72
N PRO A 13 -6.84 50.35 -5.58
CA PRO A 13 -7.37 50.79 -4.28
C PRO A 13 -7.68 52.29 -4.20
N ASP A 14 -6.95 53.14 -4.93
CA ASP A 14 -7.05 54.61 -4.85
C ASP A 14 -7.45 55.26 -6.19
N ASN A 15 -7.85 54.46 -7.19
CA ASN A 15 -8.11 54.86 -8.58
C ASN A 15 -6.89 55.48 -9.32
N LYS A 16 -5.67 55.29 -8.81
CA LYS A 16 -4.43 55.83 -9.41
C LYS A 16 -3.34 54.77 -9.53
N THR A 17 -3.34 53.79 -8.64
CA THR A 17 -2.35 52.73 -8.52
C THR A 17 -3.00 51.40 -8.88
N VAL A 18 -2.40 50.66 -9.80
CA VAL A 18 -2.78 49.28 -10.12
C VAL A 18 -1.92 48.34 -9.29
N ASP A 19 -2.57 47.59 -8.41
CA ASP A 19 -1.93 46.56 -7.60
C ASP A 19 -2.11 45.20 -8.28
N ILE A 20 -1.00 44.55 -8.62
CA ILE A 20 -0.98 43.21 -9.23
C ILE A 20 -0.33 42.23 -8.27
N LYS A 21 -1.06 41.17 -7.92
CA LYS A 21 -0.54 40.08 -7.10
C LYS A 21 0.24 39.10 -7.98
N ILE A 22 1.51 38.92 -7.66
CA ILE A 22 2.39 37.93 -8.29
C ILE A 22 2.32 36.59 -7.55
N ILE A 23 2.54 35.49 -8.28
CA ILE A 23 2.63 34.14 -7.70
C ILE A 23 4.09 33.78 -7.41
N GLY A 24 4.32 32.82 -6.52
CA GLY A 24 5.66 32.44 -6.04
C GLY A 24 6.61 32.00 -7.16
N SER A 25 6.09 31.31 -8.18
CA SER A 25 6.87 30.83 -9.34
C SER A 25 7.28 31.91 -10.35
N THR A 26 6.90 33.18 -10.16
CA THR A 26 7.13 34.24 -11.16
C THR A 26 8.61 34.58 -11.34
N PHE A 27 9.38 34.63 -10.26
CA PHE A 27 10.80 35.05 -10.26
C PHE A 27 11.73 33.88 -9.94
N ASN A 28 11.46 32.74 -10.56
CA ASN A 28 11.97 31.48 -10.06
C ASN A 28 13.44 31.18 -10.43
N GLN A 29 14.01 31.82 -11.44
CA GLN A 29 15.41 31.66 -11.82
C GLN A 29 16.32 32.75 -11.24
N ALA A 30 17.46 32.33 -10.69
CA ALA A 30 18.46 33.19 -10.06
C ALA A 30 19.28 33.99 -11.08
N GLY A 31 19.41 35.30 -10.89
CA GLY A 31 20.22 36.17 -11.75
C GLY A 31 19.62 36.49 -13.12
N GLU A 32 18.42 35.98 -13.40
CA GLU A 32 17.68 36.24 -14.63
C GLU A 32 16.91 37.56 -14.58
N ARG A 33 16.64 38.12 -15.76
CA ARG A 33 15.90 39.38 -15.91
C ARG A 33 14.45 39.10 -16.28
N TYR A 34 13.56 39.63 -15.49
CA TYR A 34 12.12 39.57 -15.69
C TYR A 34 11.61 40.96 -16.10
N TYR A 35 10.51 41.00 -16.83
CA TYR A 35 9.87 42.26 -17.20
C TYR A 35 8.36 42.18 -17.01
N VAL A 36 7.76 43.36 -16.83
CA VAL A 36 6.31 43.52 -16.82
C VAL A 36 5.91 44.06 -18.18
N GLN A 37 4.91 43.42 -18.78
CA GLN A 37 4.21 43.91 -19.96
C GLN A 37 2.75 44.13 -19.57
N MET A 38 2.18 45.24 -20.01
CA MET A 38 0.79 45.60 -19.79
C MET A 38 0.19 46.01 -21.12
N ASP A 39 -0.93 45.40 -21.48
CA ASP A 39 -1.57 45.70 -22.76
C ASP A 39 -2.06 47.16 -22.81
N PRO A 40 -2.07 47.79 -24.00
CA PRO A 40 -2.77 49.05 -24.19
C PRO A 40 -4.24 48.93 -23.73
N ASN A 41 -4.79 50.02 -23.19
CA ASN A 41 -6.16 50.07 -22.71
C ASN A 41 -6.44 49.24 -21.44
N PHE A 42 -5.43 48.67 -20.79
CA PHE A 42 -5.59 47.98 -19.49
C PHE A 42 -6.11 48.92 -18.40
N VAL A 43 -5.67 50.18 -18.42
CA VAL A 43 -6.17 51.27 -17.57
C VAL A 43 -6.75 52.37 -18.45
N ARG A 44 -7.72 53.14 -17.92
CA ARG A 44 -8.27 54.33 -18.59
C ARG A 44 -8.30 55.52 -17.64
N ASN A 45 -8.23 56.72 -18.20
CA ASN A 45 -8.45 57.95 -17.48
C ASN A 45 -9.92 58.03 -17.01
N LYS A 46 -10.15 58.29 -15.72
CA LYS A 46 -11.50 58.33 -15.13
C LYS A 46 -12.34 59.51 -15.61
N LEU A 47 -11.71 60.66 -15.92
CA LEU A 47 -12.40 61.89 -16.31
C LEU A 47 -12.70 61.91 -17.81
N LEU A 48 -11.71 61.53 -18.62
CA LEU A 48 -11.80 61.60 -20.09
C LEU A 48 -12.29 60.29 -20.71
N TYR A 49 -12.35 59.19 -19.93
CA TYR A 49 -12.62 57.83 -20.41
C TYR A 49 -11.64 57.35 -21.50
N GLU A 50 -10.51 58.02 -21.65
CA GLU A 50 -9.48 57.70 -22.62
C GLU A 50 -8.62 56.52 -22.14
N PRO A 51 -8.39 55.49 -22.96
CA PRO A 51 -7.46 54.44 -22.65
C PRO A 51 -6.04 54.96 -22.48
N LEU A 52 -5.31 54.42 -21.50
CA LEU A 52 -3.90 54.75 -21.31
C LEU A 52 -3.01 53.79 -22.09
N PRO A 53 -1.83 54.26 -22.55
CA PRO A 53 -0.82 53.37 -23.10
C PRO A 53 -0.41 52.34 -22.05
N GLY A 54 -0.19 51.12 -22.51
CA GLY A 54 0.30 50.03 -21.68
C GLY A 54 1.79 50.16 -21.36
N ILE A 55 2.39 49.05 -20.95
CA ILE A 55 3.83 48.92 -20.71
C ILE A 55 4.37 47.93 -21.72
N ASP A 56 5.24 48.39 -22.62
CA ASP A 56 5.89 47.53 -23.59
C ASP A 56 6.93 46.60 -22.94
N GLN A 57 7.20 45.49 -23.60
CA GLN A 57 8.17 44.49 -23.15
C GLN A 57 9.53 45.10 -22.83
N GLY A 58 10.06 44.80 -21.65
CA GLY A 58 11.41 45.17 -21.22
C GLY A 58 11.58 46.59 -20.67
N ILE A 59 10.57 47.47 -20.78
CA ILE A 59 10.61 48.83 -20.24
C ILE A 59 10.76 48.80 -18.72
N VAL A 60 9.87 48.07 -18.04
CA VAL A 60 9.96 47.81 -16.60
C VAL A 60 10.56 46.42 -16.43
N ASN A 61 11.77 46.35 -15.88
CA ASN A 61 12.48 45.10 -15.67
C ASN A 61 13.09 45.00 -14.26
N TYR A 62 13.21 43.76 -13.80
CA TYR A 62 13.71 43.39 -12.49
C TYR A 62 14.74 42.28 -12.66
N ASN A 63 15.84 42.36 -11.92
CA ASN A 63 16.78 41.25 -11.83
C ASN A 63 16.42 40.40 -10.61
N SER A 64 16.26 39.10 -10.81
CA SER A 64 15.96 38.20 -9.72
C SER A 64 17.19 38.01 -8.84
N THR A 65 17.04 38.31 -7.55
CA THR A 65 18.00 38.00 -6.50
C THR A 65 17.72 36.63 -5.86
N TYR A 66 16.79 35.86 -6.43
CA TYR A 66 16.40 34.56 -5.89
C TYR A 66 17.62 33.65 -5.75
N GLN A 67 17.77 33.06 -4.57
CA GLN A 67 18.71 31.97 -4.32
C GLN A 67 17.92 30.83 -3.70
N GLY A 68 17.66 29.81 -4.52
CA GLY A 68 17.05 28.57 -4.02
C GLY A 68 17.96 27.94 -2.97
N ARG A 69 17.38 27.44 -1.87
CA ARG A 69 18.16 26.67 -0.89
C ARG A 69 18.79 25.47 -1.60
N PRO A 70 20.09 25.21 -1.43
CA PRO A 70 20.70 24.02 -2.01
C PRO A 70 19.97 22.77 -1.50
N SER A 71 19.91 21.76 -2.36
CA SER A 71 19.29 20.49 -2.02
C SER A 71 20.31 19.40 -2.26
N GLU A 72 20.47 18.52 -1.26
CA GLU A 72 21.41 17.42 -1.29
C GLU A 72 20.77 16.14 -1.85
N GLU A 73 19.44 16.11 -2.00
CA GLU A 73 18.68 14.94 -2.43
C GLU A 73 17.69 15.27 -3.56
N ALA A 74 17.45 14.29 -4.43
CA ALA A 74 16.39 14.36 -5.42
C ALA A 74 15.02 14.22 -4.73
N ALA A 75 13.98 14.86 -5.27
CA ALA A 75 12.63 14.72 -4.75
C ALA A 75 11.81 13.79 -5.65
N ILE A 76 11.05 12.89 -5.04
CA ILE A 76 10.01 12.13 -5.71
C ILE A 76 8.69 12.81 -5.40
N CYS A 77 7.94 13.20 -6.43
CA CYS A 77 6.71 13.97 -6.32
C CYS A 77 5.59 13.30 -7.10
N ILE A 78 4.36 13.70 -6.79
CA ILE A 78 3.15 13.17 -7.39
C ILE A 78 2.37 14.31 -8.04
N ALA A 79 1.98 14.07 -9.28
CA ALA A 79 1.06 14.90 -10.04
C ALA A 79 -0.23 14.11 -10.31
N ARG A 80 -1.31 14.84 -10.61
CA ARG A 80 -2.60 14.26 -10.95
C ARG A 80 -3.13 14.88 -12.23
N LEU A 81 -3.69 14.08 -13.12
CA LEU A 81 -4.44 14.53 -14.28
C LEU A 81 -5.88 14.85 -13.92
N THR A 82 -6.47 15.81 -14.61
CA THR A 82 -7.91 16.10 -14.56
C THR A 82 -8.72 14.89 -15.04
N ALA A 83 -10.01 14.83 -14.69
CA ALA A 83 -10.88 13.74 -15.11
C ALA A 83 -11.02 13.67 -16.64
N ASP A 84 -11.08 14.82 -17.32
CA ASP A 84 -11.19 14.89 -18.77
C ASP A 84 -9.89 14.43 -19.47
N ALA A 85 -8.74 14.84 -18.96
CA ALA A 85 -7.45 14.36 -19.44
C ALA A 85 -7.28 12.85 -19.21
N THR A 86 -7.79 12.34 -18.09
CA THR A 86 -7.76 10.90 -17.78
C THR A 86 -8.53 10.08 -18.82
N LYS A 87 -9.72 10.55 -19.23
CA LYS A 87 -10.48 9.90 -20.32
C LYS A 87 -9.71 9.90 -21.63
N LYS A 88 -9.18 11.07 -22.02
CA LYS A 88 -8.36 11.18 -23.24
C LYS A 88 -7.15 10.25 -23.21
N PHE A 89 -6.50 10.11 -22.06
CA PHE A 89 -5.36 9.22 -21.88
C PHE A 89 -5.77 7.74 -22.01
N GLN A 90 -6.92 7.35 -21.45
CA GLN A 90 -7.44 5.98 -21.55
C GLN A 90 -7.76 5.57 -22.99
N ASP A 91 -8.18 6.53 -23.82
CA ASP A 91 -8.46 6.31 -25.24
C ASP A 91 -7.16 6.17 -26.08
N LEU A 92 -5.99 6.42 -25.50
CA LEU A 92 -4.71 6.27 -26.21
C LEU A 92 -4.28 4.80 -26.32
N PRO A 93 -3.75 4.38 -27.48
CA PRO A 93 -3.06 3.11 -27.61
C PRO A 93 -1.91 2.98 -26.61
N PRO A 94 -1.58 1.76 -26.13
CA PRO A 94 -0.50 1.54 -25.18
C PRO A 94 0.84 2.15 -25.59
N GLU A 95 1.22 2.09 -26.88
CA GLU A 95 2.45 2.73 -27.37
C GLU A 95 2.49 4.26 -27.21
N ASN A 96 1.32 4.91 -27.17
CA ASN A 96 1.22 6.37 -27.09
C ASN A 96 1.16 6.89 -25.65
N GLN A 97 0.89 6.03 -24.67
CA GLN A 97 0.83 6.43 -23.26
C GLN A 97 2.18 6.92 -22.73
N THR A 98 3.28 6.25 -23.10
CA THR A 98 4.65 6.71 -22.77
C THR A 98 4.96 8.05 -23.45
N THR A 99 4.54 8.20 -24.70
CA THR A 99 4.74 9.43 -25.48
C THR A 99 3.97 10.61 -24.90
N TYR A 100 2.80 10.37 -24.31
CA TYR A 100 2.01 11.38 -23.62
C TYR A 100 2.79 12.02 -22.46
N PHE A 101 3.34 11.21 -21.54
CA PHE A 101 4.10 11.73 -20.41
C PHE A 101 5.40 12.43 -20.83
N ASN A 102 6.12 11.88 -21.81
CA ASN A 102 7.32 12.52 -22.35
C ASN A 102 7.00 13.90 -22.94
N SER A 103 5.89 14.02 -23.67
CA SER A 103 5.43 15.28 -24.26
C SER A 103 5.00 16.28 -23.19
N LEU A 104 4.28 15.81 -22.16
CA LEU A 104 3.89 16.61 -21.00
C LEU A 104 5.13 17.19 -20.30
N PHE A 105 6.13 16.36 -19.99
CA PHE A 105 7.37 16.83 -19.33
C PHE A 105 8.19 17.78 -20.18
N LYS A 106 8.24 17.56 -21.50
CA LYS A 106 8.89 18.50 -22.43
C LYS A 106 8.18 19.85 -22.44
N GLU A 107 6.85 19.85 -22.38
CA GLU A 107 6.07 21.08 -22.30
C GLU A 107 6.23 21.79 -20.96
N ILE A 108 6.25 21.04 -19.84
CA ILE A 108 6.57 21.55 -18.50
C ILE A 108 7.94 22.23 -18.51
N ALA A 109 8.98 21.53 -18.96
CA ALA A 109 10.36 22.02 -19.02
C ALA A 109 10.51 23.31 -19.85
N LYS A 110 9.69 23.47 -20.88
CA LYS A 110 9.65 24.69 -21.71
C LYS A 110 8.92 25.83 -20.99
N LYS A 111 7.78 25.57 -20.37
CA LYS A 111 6.89 26.58 -19.78
C LYS A 111 7.33 27.04 -18.39
N LEU A 112 7.89 26.13 -17.63
CA LEU A 112 8.64 26.38 -16.42
C LEU A 112 10.09 26.05 -16.76
N PRO A 113 10.96 27.04 -17.05
CA PRO A 113 12.27 26.84 -17.66
C PRO A 113 13.23 26.06 -16.75
N VAL A 114 13.02 24.75 -16.73
CA VAL A 114 13.75 23.74 -15.99
C VAL A 114 14.18 22.73 -17.04
N ARG A 115 15.41 22.24 -16.95
CA ARG A 115 15.91 21.28 -17.92
C ARG A 115 15.07 20.01 -17.92
N TYR A 116 14.71 19.54 -19.11
CA TYR A 116 13.90 18.35 -19.30
C TYR A 116 14.52 17.12 -18.61
N GLU A 117 15.85 16.97 -18.65
CA GLU A 117 16.57 15.85 -18.02
C GLU A 117 16.40 15.80 -16.49
N ARG A 118 15.92 16.89 -15.87
CA ARG A 118 15.65 16.93 -14.43
C ARG A 118 14.30 16.34 -14.05
N LEU A 119 13.40 16.16 -15.01
CA LEU A 119 12.08 15.60 -14.79
C LEU A 119 12.04 14.19 -15.38
N THR A 120 12.00 13.19 -14.52
CA THR A 120 11.97 11.78 -14.93
C THR A 120 10.77 11.08 -14.30
N THR A 121 10.26 10.03 -14.94
CA THR A 121 9.22 9.16 -14.41
C THR A 121 9.68 7.70 -14.49
N ASP A 122 9.16 6.86 -13.60
CA ASP A 122 9.27 5.41 -13.69
C ASP A 122 8.23 4.80 -14.64
N GLY A 123 7.31 5.63 -15.17
CA GLY A 123 6.22 5.22 -16.06
C GLY A 123 5.02 4.65 -15.31
N ASN A 124 5.08 4.55 -13.98
CA ASN A 124 3.98 4.06 -13.19
C ASN A 124 2.93 5.16 -12.99
N PHE A 125 1.68 4.78 -13.22
CA PHE A 125 0.51 5.60 -12.93
C PHE A 125 -0.59 4.76 -12.31
N GLN A 126 -1.49 5.38 -11.56
CA GLN A 126 -2.64 4.69 -10.95
C GLN A 126 -3.92 5.48 -11.13
N TYR A 127 -5.04 4.78 -11.08
CA TYR A 127 -6.36 5.38 -11.06
C TYR A 127 -6.80 5.68 -9.64
N VAL A 128 -7.29 6.90 -9.41
CA VAL A 128 -7.83 7.32 -8.11
C VAL A 128 -9.27 7.75 -8.31
N TYR A 129 -10.16 7.09 -7.57
CA TYR A 129 -11.59 7.37 -7.59
C TYR A 129 -11.95 8.28 -6.41
N SER A 130 -12.49 9.45 -6.72
CA SER A 130 -13.06 10.33 -5.69
C SER A 130 -14.41 9.79 -5.23
N SER A 131 -14.72 9.92 -3.93
CA SER A 131 -15.98 9.44 -3.36
C SER A 131 -17.19 9.96 -4.16
N GLY A 132 -17.98 9.03 -4.72
CA GLY A 132 -19.16 9.36 -5.52
C GLY A 132 -18.90 9.63 -7.02
N SER A 133 -17.67 9.50 -7.50
CA SER A 133 -17.32 9.61 -8.93
C SER A 133 -16.96 8.25 -9.53
N ASN A 134 -17.59 7.91 -10.66
CA ASN A 134 -17.20 6.76 -11.48
C ASN A 134 -16.02 7.09 -12.42
N ASN A 135 -15.69 8.38 -12.58
CA ASN A 135 -14.57 8.81 -13.40
C ASN A 135 -13.32 8.92 -12.52
N PRO A 136 -12.27 8.12 -12.78
CA PRO A 136 -11.03 8.24 -12.05
C PRO A 136 -10.22 9.45 -12.54
N ASN A 137 -9.30 9.88 -11.68
CA ASN A 137 -8.15 10.67 -12.07
C ASN A 137 -6.92 9.76 -12.16
N ILE A 138 -5.97 10.10 -13.02
CA ILE A 138 -4.65 9.45 -13.02
C ILE A 138 -3.70 10.20 -12.09
N GLU A 139 -3.07 9.48 -11.17
CA GLU A 139 -1.89 9.95 -10.44
C GLU A 139 -0.64 9.27 -10.99
N PHE A 140 0.45 10.03 -11.11
CA PHE A 140 1.72 9.54 -11.64
C PHE A 140 2.90 10.19 -10.93
N GLU A 141 4.02 9.47 -10.93
CA GLU A 141 5.24 9.89 -10.27
C GLU A 141 6.10 10.77 -11.19
N VAL A 142 6.63 11.85 -10.60
CA VAL A 142 7.62 12.73 -11.21
C VAL A 142 8.79 12.87 -10.24
N ARG A 143 9.95 12.37 -10.64
CA ARG A 143 11.22 12.58 -9.95
C ARG A 143 11.88 13.86 -10.47
N VAL A 144 12.23 14.74 -9.53
CA VAL A 144 12.97 15.97 -9.74
C VAL A 144 14.43 15.73 -9.35
N ASN A 145 15.31 15.64 -10.33
CA ASN A 145 16.72 15.35 -10.12
C ASN A 145 17.51 16.59 -9.67
N LEU A 146 18.63 16.31 -9.00
CA LEU A 146 19.60 17.31 -8.57
C LEU A 146 20.14 18.09 -9.76
N THR A 147 20.49 19.35 -9.48
CA THR A 147 21.28 20.19 -10.37
C THR A 147 22.74 19.77 -10.30
N ASP A 148 23.43 19.73 -11.45
CA ASP A 148 24.89 19.62 -11.48
C ASP A 148 25.48 20.88 -10.82
N SER A 149 26.42 20.70 -9.89
CA SER A 149 27.06 21.79 -9.13
C SER A 149 27.72 22.86 -10.02
N LYS A 150 27.97 22.55 -11.30
CA LYS A 150 28.49 23.49 -12.31
C LYS A 150 27.42 24.37 -12.95
N GLN A 151 26.13 24.04 -12.83
CA GLN A 151 25.04 24.77 -13.47
C GLN A 151 24.31 25.66 -12.44
N LYS A 152 24.11 26.94 -12.81
CA LYS A 152 23.29 27.87 -12.04
C LYS A 152 21.82 27.59 -12.34
N GLU A 153 21.20 26.72 -11.54
CA GLU A 153 19.81 26.31 -11.72
C GLU A 153 19.03 26.29 -10.40
N ASN A 154 17.71 26.22 -10.53
CA ASN A 154 16.80 26.13 -9.40
C ASN A 154 17.05 24.86 -8.59
N SER A 155 17.05 24.99 -7.27
CA SER A 155 17.15 23.84 -6.39
C SER A 155 15.92 22.94 -6.50
N VAL A 156 16.05 21.68 -6.07
CA VAL A 156 14.94 20.72 -6.08
C VAL A 156 13.70 21.27 -5.35
N PRO A 157 13.78 21.83 -4.13
CA PRO A 157 12.63 22.47 -3.48
C PRO A 157 12.04 23.63 -4.27
N GLY A 158 12.89 24.42 -4.95
CA GLY A 158 12.45 25.51 -5.81
C GLY A 158 11.59 24.98 -6.96
N VAL A 159 12.11 24.01 -7.73
CA VAL A 159 11.38 23.37 -8.83
C VAL A 159 10.05 22.76 -8.36
N VAL A 160 10.04 22.08 -7.21
CA VAL A 160 8.81 21.48 -6.66
C VAL A 160 7.78 22.55 -6.31
N SER A 161 8.20 23.62 -5.63
CA SER A 161 7.31 24.75 -5.29
C SER A 161 6.80 25.45 -6.54
N ASP A 162 7.68 25.71 -7.51
CA ASP A 162 7.33 26.38 -8.74
C ASP A 162 6.31 25.57 -9.55
N LEU A 163 6.53 24.27 -9.71
CA LEU A 163 5.61 23.37 -10.40
C LEU A 163 4.25 23.36 -9.71
N ASN A 164 4.22 23.28 -8.38
CA ASN A 164 2.99 23.34 -7.61
C ASN A 164 2.23 24.64 -7.86
N ASP A 165 2.91 25.79 -7.82
CA ASP A 165 2.31 27.10 -8.06
C ASP A 165 1.79 27.21 -9.50
N MET A 166 2.59 26.77 -10.49
CA MET A 166 2.18 26.78 -11.90
C MET A 166 0.92 25.95 -12.16
N ILE A 167 0.76 24.82 -11.46
CA ILE A 167 -0.42 23.94 -11.57
C ILE A 167 -1.61 24.54 -10.82
N ARG A 168 -1.43 25.00 -9.57
CA ARG A 168 -2.51 25.56 -8.75
C ARG A 168 -3.10 26.83 -9.36
N PHE A 169 -2.24 27.67 -9.90
CA PHE A 169 -2.61 28.94 -10.53
C PHE A 169 -2.69 28.84 -12.05
N LYS A 170 -2.90 27.62 -12.61
CA LYS A 170 -2.81 27.39 -14.07
C LYS A 170 -3.66 28.35 -14.90
N SER A 171 -4.80 28.81 -14.38
CA SER A 171 -5.69 29.78 -15.03
C SER A 171 -5.01 31.09 -15.41
N ILE A 172 -3.98 31.49 -14.67
CA ILE A 172 -3.24 32.74 -14.91
C ILE A 172 -1.78 32.50 -15.34
N THR A 173 -1.34 31.25 -15.45
CA THR A 173 0.02 30.92 -15.93
C THR A 173 -0.03 30.35 -17.35
N THR A 174 1.15 30.06 -17.89
CA THR A 174 1.28 29.38 -19.19
C THR A 174 0.77 27.94 -19.16
N PHE A 175 0.45 27.39 -17.98
CA PHE A 175 -0.11 26.04 -17.83
C PHE A 175 -1.61 25.96 -18.17
N SER A 176 -2.27 27.09 -18.46
CA SER A 176 -3.66 27.12 -18.96
C SER A 176 -3.86 26.51 -20.35
N THR A 177 -2.78 26.15 -21.07
CA THR A 177 -2.82 25.67 -22.45
C THR A 177 -2.02 24.38 -22.65
N GLY A 178 -2.22 23.69 -23.76
CA GLY A 178 -1.46 22.48 -24.12
C GLY A 178 -1.65 21.32 -23.11
N LEU A 179 -0.66 20.42 -23.04
CA LEU A 179 -0.72 19.26 -22.14
C LEU A 179 -0.58 19.66 -20.67
N THR A 180 0.07 20.77 -20.35
CA THR A 180 0.18 21.21 -18.96
C THR A 180 -1.17 21.61 -18.36
N ASN A 181 -2.17 21.91 -19.20
CA ASN A 181 -3.55 22.14 -18.74
C ASN A 181 -4.26 20.86 -18.29
N ASP A 182 -3.74 19.68 -18.67
CA ASP A 182 -4.28 18.40 -18.22
C ASP A 182 -4.01 18.14 -16.74
N LEU A 183 -3.10 18.89 -16.11
CA LEU A 183 -2.77 18.79 -14.69
C LEU A 183 -3.89 19.35 -13.81
N GLU A 184 -4.18 18.65 -12.71
CA GLU A 184 -5.26 18.94 -11.79
C GLU A 184 -4.87 20.07 -10.81
N PRO A 185 -5.48 21.27 -10.91
CA PRO A 185 -5.08 22.43 -10.11
C PRO A 185 -5.36 22.26 -8.62
N THR A 186 -6.46 21.58 -8.26
CA THR A 186 -6.84 21.41 -6.85
C THR A 186 -5.85 20.51 -6.10
N PHE A 187 -5.37 19.45 -6.78
CA PHE A 187 -4.39 18.53 -6.25
C PHE A 187 -2.99 19.15 -6.18
N GLY A 188 -2.58 19.88 -7.22
CA GLY A 188 -1.27 20.54 -7.32
C GLY A 188 -0.13 19.55 -7.58
N PHE A 189 1.04 19.87 -7.03
CA PHE A 189 2.24 19.02 -7.11
C PHE A 189 2.86 18.91 -5.72
N LYS A 190 3.08 17.68 -5.24
CA LYS A 190 3.51 17.46 -3.86
C LYS A 190 4.51 16.33 -3.74
N PRO A 191 5.43 16.39 -2.75
CA PRO A 191 6.31 15.27 -2.45
C PRO A 191 5.52 13.99 -2.19
N LYS A 192 6.03 12.87 -2.69
CA LYS A 192 5.54 11.53 -2.38
C LYS A 192 5.76 11.29 -0.89
N GLY A 193 4.68 10.96 -0.19
CA GLY A 193 4.75 10.66 1.24
C GLY A 193 5.56 9.39 1.51
N ASP A 194 6.28 9.39 2.63
CA ASP A 194 6.93 8.18 3.13
C ASP A 194 5.95 7.36 3.97
N LEU A 195 5.69 6.12 3.54
CA LEU A 195 4.87 5.16 4.27
C LEU A 195 5.37 4.94 5.70
N TRP A 196 6.69 4.80 5.85
CA TRP A 196 7.29 4.45 7.14
C TRP A 196 7.14 5.59 8.13
N GLY A 197 7.39 6.82 7.70
CA GLY A 197 7.14 8.02 8.49
C GLY A 197 5.67 8.18 8.84
N GLN A 198 4.77 8.07 7.85
CA GLN A 198 3.34 8.32 8.05
C GLN A 198 2.68 7.27 8.97
N TYR A 199 3.05 6.00 8.83
CA TYR A 199 2.41 4.88 9.53
C TYR A 199 3.30 4.24 10.61
N LYS A 200 4.40 4.90 11.01
CA LYS A 200 5.38 4.39 11.98
C LYS A 200 4.73 3.75 13.20
N ASN A 201 3.83 4.48 13.86
CA ASN A 201 3.21 4.03 15.11
C ASN A 201 2.30 2.81 14.89
N THR A 202 1.56 2.78 13.78
CA THR A 202 0.72 1.63 13.39
C THR A 202 1.58 0.40 13.12
N ILE A 203 2.67 0.55 12.37
CA ILE A 203 3.59 -0.55 12.06
C ILE A 203 4.26 -1.09 13.32
N VAL A 204 4.75 -0.20 14.20
CA VAL A 204 5.34 -0.59 15.49
C VAL A 204 4.33 -1.34 16.36
N SER A 205 3.08 -0.86 16.45
CA SER A 205 2.02 -1.53 17.19
C SER A 205 1.72 -2.93 16.63
N LEU A 206 1.70 -3.10 15.32
CA LEU A 206 1.50 -4.40 14.67
C LEU A 206 2.64 -5.38 14.93
N ILE A 207 3.89 -4.92 14.91
CA ILE A 207 5.05 -5.75 15.22
C ILE A 207 4.99 -6.22 16.68
N ILE A 208 4.70 -5.31 17.63
CA ILE A 208 4.55 -5.65 19.05
C ILE A 208 3.40 -6.64 19.25
N GLY A 209 2.23 -6.38 18.66
CA GLY A 209 1.08 -7.28 18.74
C GLY A 209 1.37 -8.68 18.20
N SER A 210 2.14 -8.76 17.10
CA SER A 210 2.55 -10.03 16.50
C SER A 210 3.55 -10.80 17.37
N LEU A 211 4.48 -10.09 18.02
CA LEU A 211 5.41 -10.70 18.97
C LEU A 211 4.67 -11.27 20.18
N VAL A 212 3.78 -10.48 20.80
CA VAL A 212 2.94 -10.92 21.93
C VAL A 212 2.11 -12.13 21.55
N ASN A 213 1.50 -12.13 20.35
CA ASN A 213 0.72 -13.25 19.86
C ASN A 213 1.56 -14.52 19.63
N SER A 214 2.81 -14.36 19.16
CA SER A 214 3.74 -15.47 18.98
C SER A 214 4.10 -16.11 20.33
N VAL A 215 4.34 -15.28 21.36
CA VAL A 215 4.59 -15.75 22.73
C VAL A 215 3.36 -16.47 23.29
N LEU A 216 2.16 -15.89 23.16
CA LEU A 216 0.90 -16.52 23.55
C LEU A 216 0.69 -17.88 22.88
N TYR A 217 1.00 -17.96 21.58
CA TYR A 217 0.92 -19.20 20.82
C TYR A 217 1.88 -20.27 21.37
N VAL A 218 3.14 -19.92 21.64
CA VAL A 218 4.12 -20.84 22.23
C VAL A 218 3.69 -21.30 23.63
N VAL A 219 3.20 -20.37 24.46
CA VAL A 219 2.63 -20.65 25.79
C VAL A 219 1.47 -21.63 25.71
N SER A 220 0.56 -21.44 24.74
CA SER A 220 -0.56 -22.34 24.51
C SER A 220 -0.12 -23.77 24.18
N GLN A 221 1.04 -23.93 23.53
CA GLN A 221 1.58 -25.24 23.14
C GLN A 221 2.58 -25.80 24.15
N ALA A 222 2.96 -25.03 25.17
CA ALA A 222 3.91 -25.46 26.18
C ALA A 222 3.30 -26.57 27.05
N LYS A 223 4.05 -27.66 27.24
CA LYS A 223 3.64 -28.75 28.12
C LYS A 223 3.63 -28.29 29.58
N GLN A 224 2.65 -28.78 30.33
CA GLN A 224 2.47 -28.51 31.76
C GLN A 224 3.71 -28.87 32.61
N LYS A 225 4.54 -29.80 32.12
CA LYS A 225 5.80 -30.22 32.77
C LYS A 225 6.97 -29.24 32.61
N VAL A 226 6.87 -28.25 31.71
CA VAL A 226 7.94 -27.27 31.41
C VAL A 226 7.61 -25.90 31.99
N VAL A 227 6.33 -25.50 31.98
CA VAL A 227 5.85 -24.26 32.58
C VAL A 227 4.54 -24.56 33.30
N ASN A 228 4.44 -24.20 34.59
CA ASN A 228 3.27 -24.47 35.42
C ASN A 228 2.13 -23.46 35.13
N ILE A 229 1.57 -23.53 33.92
CA ILE A 229 0.54 -22.60 33.44
C ILE A 229 -0.86 -23.20 33.68
N PRO A 230 -1.76 -22.48 34.38
CA PRO A 230 -3.15 -22.85 34.55
C PRO A 230 -3.88 -23.19 33.23
N GLU A 231 -4.74 -24.21 33.24
CA GLU A 231 -5.38 -24.74 32.03
C GLU A 231 -6.37 -23.75 31.39
N ASN A 232 -7.00 -22.91 32.21
CA ASN A 232 -7.81 -21.79 31.74
C ASN A 232 -6.98 -20.80 30.91
N ILE A 233 -5.76 -20.46 31.36
CA ILE A 233 -4.86 -19.54 30.65
C ILE A 233 -4.43 -20.13 29.29
N LYS A 234 -4.13 -21.43 29.22
CA LYS A 234 -3.82 -22.10 27.94
C LYS A 234 -5.00 -22.05 26.96
N THR A 235 -6.22 -22.28 27.46
CA THR A 235 -7.44 -22.25 26.63
C THR A 235 -7.67 -20.86 26.05
N TYR A 236 -7.55 -19.80 26.87
CA TYR A 236 -7.64 -18.42 26.39
C TYR A 236 -6.53 -18.08 25.39
N ALA A 237 -5.28 -18.47 25.67
CA ALA A 237 -4.16 -18.24 24.77
C ALA A 237 -4.35 -18.91 23.40
N ASN A 238 -4.92 -20.12 23.37
CA ASN A 238 -5.22 -20.83 22.13
C ASN A 238 -6.30 -20.12 21.30
N VAL A 239 -7.40 -19.71 21.94
CA VAL A 239 -8.50 -18.98 21.29
C VAL A 239 -8.02 -17.64 20.74
N ILE A 240 -7.29 -16.87 21.57
CA ILE A 240 -6.77 -15.54 21.19
C ILE A 240 -5.76 -15.69 20.05
N SER A 241 -4.78 -16.59 20.18
CA SER A 241 -3.74 -16.76 19.16
C SER A 241 -4.25 -17.32 17.83
N GLY A 242 -5.34 -18.10 17.87
CA GLY A 242 -6.06 -18.54 16.67
C GLY A 242 -6.87 -17.42 16.01
N GLY A 243 -7.48 -16.52 16.77
CA GLY A 243 -8.43 -15.52 16.27
C GLY A 243 -7.84 -14.16 15.89
N LEU A 244 -6.81 -13.69 16.61
CA LEU A 244 -6.34 -12.28 16.58
C LEU A 244 -5.96 -11.77 15.20
N PHE A 245 -5.48 -12.64 14.31
CA PHE A 245 -5.09 -12.28 12.94
C PHE A 245 -6.00 -12.85 11.86
N VAL A 246 -7.01 -13.65 12.21
CA VAL A 246 -7.92 -14.22 11.20
C VAL A 246 -8.90 -13.18 10.71
N VAL A 247 -9.60 -12.52 11.64
CA VAL A 247 -10.63 -11.52 11.34
C VAL A 247 -10.06 -10.23 10.73
N PRO A 248 -8.97 -9.62 11.26
CA PRO A 248 -8.38 -8.46 10.61
C PRO A 248 -7.85 -8.81 9.22
N GLN A 249 -7.31 -10.01 9.04
CA GLN A 249 -6.78 -10.39 7.74
C GLN A 249 -7.86 -10.50 6.68
N SER A 250 -9.00 -11.14 6.96
CA SER A 250 -10.07 -11.21 5.98
C SER A 250 -10.57 -9.81 5.61
N ALA A 251 -10.67 -8.91 6.59
CA ALA A 251 -11.04 -7.52 6.36
C ALA A 251 -10.03 -6.77 5.50
N PHE A 252 -8.72 -6.88 5.78
CA PHE A 252 -7.68 -6.24 4.99
C PHE A 252 -7.62 -6.81 3.57
N VAL A 253 -7.75 -8.12 3.39
CA VAL A 253 -7.79 -8.74 2.05
C VAL A 253 -9.01 -8.25 1.27
N ALA A 254 -10.18 -8.15 1.91
CA ALA A 254 -11.38 -7.62 1.27
C ALA A 254 -11.20 -6.15 0.88
N GLN A 255 -10.67 -5.32 1.79
CA GLN A 255 -10.38 -3.91 1.50
C GLN A 255 -9.41 -3.77 0.33
N PHE A 256 -8.31 -4.53 0.33
CA PHE A 256 -7.37 -4.54 -0.78
C PHE A 256 -8.05 -4.94 -2.10
N THR A 257 -8.82 -6.01 -2.08
CA THR A 257 -9.45 -6.60 -3.29
C THR A 257 -10.53 -5.72 -3.89
N PHE A 258 -11.34 -5.07 -3.06
CA PHE A 258 -12.52 -4.32 -3.49
C PHE A 258 -12.33 -2.81 -3.52
N ALA A 259 -11.28 -2.28 -2.91
CA ALA A 259 -10.93 -0.86 -2.98
C ALA A 259 -9.55 -0.65 -3.61
N ASP A 260 -8.46 -1.01 -2.92
CA ASP A 260 -7.10 -0.59 -3.33
C ASP A 260 -6.73 -1.13 -4.73
N ALA A 261 -6.97 -2.41 -5.01
CA ALA A 261 -6.61 -3.06 -6.26
C ALA A 261 -7.29 -2.45 -7.49
N ASN A 262 -8.43 -1.76 -7.34
CA ASN A 262 -9.10 -1.08 -8.46
C ASN A 262 -8.28 0.12 -8.99
N SER A 263 -7.31 0.61 -8.21
CA SER A 263 -6.37 1.65 -8.67
C SER A 263 -5.45 1.16 -9.78
N LYS A 264 -5.32 -0.17 -9.93
CA LYS A 264 -4.53 -0.86 -10.94
C LYS A 264 -5.33 -2.04 -11.52
N PRO A 265 -6.07 -1.83 -12.62
CA PRO A 265 -6.99 -2.83 -13.19
C PRO A 265 -6.35 -4.21 -13.45
N GLU A 266 -5.07 -4.23 -13.81
CA GLU A 266 -4.25 -5.44 -13.99
C GLU A 266 -4.21 -6.38 -12.76
N PHE A 267 -4.37 -5.84 -11.54
CA PHE A 267 -4.42 -6.60 -10.30
C PHE A 267 -5.83 -6.76 -9.72
N ALA A 268 -6.80 -5.95 -10.18
CA ALA A 268 -8.17 -5.95 -9.68
C ALA A 268 -8.91 -7.27 -9.95
N VAL A 269 -8.79 -7.82 -11.18
CA VAL A 269 -9.45 -9.09 -11.54
C VAL A 269 -8.79 -10.29 -10.86
N PRO A 270 -7.46 -10.46 -10.92
CA PRO A 270 -6.80 -11.59 -10.24
C PRO A 270 -7.03 -11.60 -8.73
N SER A 271 -7.01 -10.44 -8.05
CA SER A 271 -7.26 -10.37 -6.60
C SER A 271 -8.69 -10.80 -6.24
N LYS A 272 -9.70 -10.37 -7.00
CA LYS A 272 -11.09 -10.78 -6.82
C LYS A 272 -11.27 -12.29 -7.02
N LEU A 273 -10.60 -12.85 -8.03
CA LEU A 273 -10.62 -14.29 -8.28
C LEU A 273 -10.05 -15.06 -7.09
N VAL A 274 -8.86 -14.69 -6.61
CA VAL A 274 -8.21 -15.34 -5.46
C VAL A 274 -9.04 -15.20 -4.18
N TRP A 275 -9.68 -14.05 -3.96
CA TRP A 275 -10.54 -13.83 -2.80
C TRP A 275 -11.82 -14.68 -2.85
N ALA A 276 -12.43 -14.83 -4.03
CA ALA A 276 -13.66 -15.60 -4.24
C ALA A 276 -13.44 -17.12 -4.19
N LEU A 277 -12.19 -17.60 -4.14
CA LEU A 277 -11.92 -19.03 -4.01
C LEU A 277 -12.51 -19.54 -2.69
N PRO A 278 -13.36 -20.59 -2.74
CA PRO A 278 -13.93 -21.17 -1.55
C PRO A 278 -12.82 -21.67 -0.63
N ASP A 279 -13.08 -21.64 0.68
CA ASP A 279 -12.11 -22.14 1.65
C ASP A 279 -11.70 -23.56 1.30
N THR A 280 -10.40 -23.85 1.46
CA THR A 280 -9.78 -25.11 1.04
C THR A 280 -10.43 -26.36 1.63
N VAL A 281 -11.18 -26.21 2.72
CA VAL A 281 -12.04 -27.25 3.30
C VAL A 281 -13.09 -27.75 2.29
N ILE A 282 -13.74 -26.86 1.54
CA ILE A 282 -14.78 -27.22 0.57
C ILE A 282 -14.17 -27.93 -0.64
N ILE A 283 -13.02 -27.44 -1.11
CA ILE A 283 -12.29 -28.03 -2.23
C ILE A 283 -11.80 -29.44 -1.86
N MET A 284 -11.20 -29.60 -0.67
CA MET A 284 -10.68 -30.90 -0.23
C MET A 284 -11.78 -31.92 0.06
N ASN A 285 -12.93 -31.51 0.62
CA ASN A 285 -14.07 -32.43 0.79
C ASN A 285 -14.57 -32.98 -0.56
N LYS A 286 -14.50 -32.19 -1.63
CA LYS A 286 -14.87 -32.64 -2.98
C LYS A 286 -13.80 -33.55 -3.61
N ILE A 287 -12.53 -33.34 -3.28
CA ILE A 287 -11.40 -34.20 -3.69
C ILE A 287 -11.45 -35.55 -2.98
N GLU A 288 -11.78 -35.61 -1.69
CA GLU A 288 -12.01 -36.87 -0.96
C GLU A 288 -13.08 -37.74 -1.62
N HIS A 289 -14.15 -37.11 -2.13
CA HIS A 289 -15.18 -37.81 -2.90
C HIS A 289 -14.69 -38.32 -4.27
N LEU A 290 -13.69 -37.68 -4.88
CA LEU A 290 -13.15 -38.06 -6.21
C LEU A 290 -12.06 -39.13 -6.15
N PHE A 291 -11.29 -39.22 -5.07
CA PHE A 291 -10.15 -40.14 -4.93
C PHE A 291 -10.44 -41.37 -4.05
N GLY A 292 -11.68 -41.54 -3.60
CA GLY A 292 -12.12 -42.69 -2.79
C GLY A 292 -11.76 -42.56 -1.31
N LYS A 293 -12.46 -43.34 -0.47
CA LYS A 293 -12.42 -43.28 1.01
C LYS A 293 -11.03 -43.52 1.63
N ASP A 294 -10.06 -43.98 0.84
CA ASP A 294 -8.72 -44.31 1.31
C ASP A 294 -7.81 -43.07 1.37
N PHE A 295 -8.20 -41.96 0.72
CA PHE A 295 -7.50 -40.68 0.80
C PHE A 295 -8.04 -39.85 1.97
N THR A 296 -7.42 -39.99 3.15
CA THR A 296 -7.73 -39.13 4.30
C THR A 296 -6.94 -37.83 4.20
N VAL A 297 -7.64 -36.70 3.97
CA VAL A 297 -6.97 -35.40 3.90
C VAL A 297 -6.56 -34.97 5.29
N THR A 298 -5.31 -35.29 5.66
CA THR A 298 -4.75 -34.84 6.93
C THR A 298 -4.56 -33.31 6.93
N ALA A 299 -4.66 -32.70 8.11
CA ALA A 299 -4.46 -31.27 8.32
C ALA A 299 -3.26 -30.63 7.58
N PRO A 300 -2.06 -31.26 7.47
CA PRO A 300 -0.95 -30.67 6.72
C PRO A 300 -1.22 -30.53 5.22
N TYR A 301 -1.93 -31.47 4.58
CA TYR A 301 -2.28 -31.33 3.16
C TYR A 301 -3.22 -30.15 2.91
N ARG A 302 -4.20 -29.93 3.81
CA ARG A 302 -5.10 -28.76 3.71
C ARG A 302 -4.31 -27.45 3.76
N ALA A 303 -3.36 -27.35 4.69
CA ALA A 303 -2.52 -26.16 4.83
C ALA A 303 -1.62 -25.91 3.60
N ILE A 304 -1.08 -26.96 2.98
CA ILE A 304 -0.27 -26.84 1.76
C ILE A 304 -1.12 -26.38 0.58
N VAL A 305 -2.31 -26.95 0.41
CA VAL A 305 -3.24 -26.55 -0.66
C VAL A 305 -3.68 -25.09 -0.48
N ASP A 306 -3.99 -24.66 0.75
CA ASP A 306 -4.38 -23.27 1.07
C ASP A 306 -3.24 -22.28 0.79
N LEU A 307 -2.01 -22.68 1.13
CA LEU A 307 -0.81 -21.92 0.84
C LEU A 307 -0.63 -21.70 -0.67
N ILE A 308 -0.71 -22.76 -1.48
CA ILE A 308 -0.42 -22.71 -2.92
C ILE A 308 -1.55 -22.00 -3.68
N ILE A 309 -2.80 -22.26 -3.34
CA ILE A 309 -3.95 -21.77 -4.10
C ILE A 309 -4.32 -20.32 -3.73
N LYS A 310 -4.12 -19.92 -2.46
CA LYS A 310 -4.61 -18.64 -1.95
C LYS A 310 -3.48 -17.72 -1.52
N HIS A 311 -2.60 -18.17 -0.62
CA HIS A 311 -1.62 -17.28 0.01
C HIS A 311 -0.46 -16.88 -0.91
N ILE A 312 0.12 -17.82 -1.67
CA ILE A 312 1.21 -17.51 -2.62
C ILE A 312 0.73 -16.56 -3.74
N PRO A 313 -0.39 -16.83 -4.44
CA PRO A 313 -0.88 -15.91 -5.47
C PRO A 313 -1.20 -14.53 -4.93
N LEU A 314 -1.83 -14.45 -3.74
CA LEU A 314 -2.13 -13.18 -3.11
C LEU A 314 -0.85 -12.40 -2.75
N LEU A 315 0.18 -13.08 -2.25
CA LEU A 315 1.47 -12.48 -1.93
C LEU A 315 2.16 -11.95 -3.20
N VAL A 316 2.13 -12.71 -4.29
CA VAL A 316 2.67 -12.28 -5.60
C VAL A 316 1.93 -11.05 -6.12
N ILE A 317 0.58 -11.07 -6.10
CA ILE A 317 -0.24 -9.93 -6.52
C ILE A 317 0.10 -8.69 -5.69
N GLN A 318 0.28 -8.83 -4.38
CA GLN A 318 0.60 -7.72 -3.48
C GLN A 318 2.01 -7.18 -3.69
N GLY A 319 3.00 -8.06 -3.87
CA GLY A 319 4.37 -7.66 -4.15
C GLY A 319 4.47 -6.88 -5.47
N LEU A 320 3.81 -7.36 -6.52
CA LEU A 320 3.74 -6.67 -7.81
C LEU A 320 2.97 -5.36 -7.70
N TYR A 321 1.80 -5.36 -7.07
CA TYR A 321 1.00 -4.16 -6.83
C TYR A 321 1.81 -3.07 -6.10
N PHE A 322 2.56 -3.46 -5.06
CA PHE A 322 3.39 -2.54 -4.29
C PHE A 322 4.48 -1.90 -5.14
N ASN A 323 5.05 -2.63 -6.10
CA ASN A 323 6.06 -2.10 -7.01
C ASN A 323 5.47 -1.21 -8.13
N SER A 324 4.18 -1.32 -8.41
CA SER A 324 3.51 -0.60 -9.51
C SER A 324 2.71 0.63 -9.05
N ILE A 325 2.39 0.75 -7.77
CA ILE A 325 1.53 1.82 -7.23
C ILE A 325 2.31 3.11 -6.96
N VAL A 326 1.67 4.27 -7.19
CA VAL A 326 2.28 5.60 -7.05
C VAL A 326 2.09 6.13 -5.63
N THR A 327 0.87 6.13 -5.12
CA THR A 327 0.53 6.46 -3.73
C THR A 327 0.25 5.20 -2.94
N TYR A 328 0.99 5.02 -1.86
CA TYR A 328 0.84 3.87 -1.02
C TYR A 328 -0.30 4.03 -0.01
N SER A 329 -1.16 3.02 0.05
CA SER A 329 -2.08 2.78 1.17
C SER A 329 -1.40 1.84 2.18
N ILE A 330 -1.69 1.99 3.47
CA ILE A 330 -1.18 1.07 4.49
C ILE A 330 -1.77 -0.34 4.33
N VAL A 331 -2.96 -0.47 3.73
CA VAL A 331 -3.71 -1.73 3.65
C VAL A 331 -2.94 -2.85 2.93
N PRO A 332 -2.41 -2.67 1.70
CA PRO A 332 -1.57 -3.69 1.05
C PRO A 332 -0.42 -4.21 1.93
N PHE A 333 0.23 -3.30 2.67
CA PHE A 333 1.29 -3.69 3.61
C PHE A 333 0.74 -4.52 4.77
N LEU A 334 -0.41 -4.14 5.34
CA LEU A 334 -1.06 -4.92 6.40
C LEU A 334 -1.37 -6.33 5.92
N VAL A 335 -1.94 -6.48 4.72
CA VAL A 335 -2.28 -7.80 4.18
C VAL A 335 -1.04 -8.65 3.96
N LEU A 336 0.04 -8.07 3.45
CA LEU A 336 1.30 -8.77 3.24
C LEU A 336 1.87 -9.27 4.57
N PHE A 337 1.95 -8.36 5.55
CA PHE A 337 2.49 -8.65 6.89
C PHE A 337 1.73 -9.77 7.60
N THR A 338 0.40 -9.67 7.66
CA THR A 338 -0.47 -10.69 8.28
C THR A 338 -0.46 -12.01 7.51
N THR A 339 -0.31 -12.01 6.18
CA THR A 339 -0.15 -13.25 5.39
C THR A 339 1.14 -13.96 5.76
N ILE A 340 2.26 -13.23 5.78
CA ILE A 340 3.58 -13.76 6.17
C ILE A 340 3.52 -14.28 7.60
N PHE A 341 2.91 -13.52 8.52
CA PHE A 341 2.78 -13.92 9.91
C PHE A 341 1.95 -15.19 10.10
N LYS A 342 0.82 -15.33 9.39
CA LYS A 342 0.02 -16.57 9.40
C LYS A 342 0.80 -17.77 8.89
N LEU A 343 1.58 -17.59 7.82
CA LEU A 343 2.44 -18.64 7.28
C LEU A 343 3.48 -19.08 8.31
N LEU A 344 4.13 -18.11 8.96
CA LEU A 344 5.12 -18.37 10.00
C LEU A 344 4.52 -19.12 11.18
N LEU A 345 3.34 -18.72 11.67
CA LEU A 345 2.62 -19.46 12.72
C LEU A 345 2.30 -20.90 12.28
N SER A 346 1.84 -21.12 11.05
CA SER A 346 1.54 -22.45 10.50
C SER A 346 2.78 -23.36 10.49
N ILE A 347 3.93 -22.82 10.09
CA ILE A 347 5.21 -23.52 10.11
C ILE A 347 5.60 -23.88 11.55
N ILE A 348 5.52 -22.93 12.48
CA ILE A 348 5.81 -23.18 13.91
C ILE A 348 4.89 -24.28 14.45
N ARG A 349 3.59 -24.26 14.12
CA ARG A 349 2.64 -25.34 14.52
C ARG A 349 3.13 -26.70 14.05
N SER A 350 3.51 -26.79 12.78
CA SER A 350 3.95 -28.03 12.13
C SER A 350 5.23 -28.56 12.76
N VAL A 351 6.21 -27.69 13.01
CA VAL A 351 7.48 -28.05 13.67
C VAL A 351 7.25 -28.51 15.11
N LEU A 352 6.46 -27.78 15.90
CA LEU A 352 6.16 -28.17 17.28
C LEU A 352 5.49 -29.54 17.35
N LYS A 353 4.55 -29.83 16.43
CA LYS A 353 3.89 -31.14 16.34
C LYS A 353 4.88 -32.26 16.00
N LEU A 354 5.76 -32.06 15.02
CA LEU A 354 6.79 -33.04 14.64
C LEU A 354 7.75 -33.36 15.79
N LEU A 355 8.15 -32.33 16.56
CA LEU A 355 9.00 -32.52 17.74
C LEU A 355 8.29 -33.36 18.82
N ASP A 356 6.98 -33.18 18.96
CA ASP A 356 6.19 -33.94 19.92
C ASP A 356 5.99 -35.40 19.51
N ASP A 357 5.74 -35.64 18.23
CA ASP A 357 5.60 -36.99 17.67
C ASP A 357 6.92 -37.77 17.78
N ARG A 358 8.07 -37.13 17.50
CA ARG A 358 9.40 -37.75 17.70
C ARG A 358 9.66 -38.13 19.16
N LYS A 359 9.29 -37.26 20.12
CA LYS A 359 9.44 -37.55 21.56
C LYS A 359 8.55 -38.71 22.00
N LYS A 360 7.33 -38.80 21.50
CA LYS A 360 6.44 -39.96 21.77
C LYS A 360 7.04 -41.25 21.23
N GLN A 361 7.57 -41.24 20.01
CA GLN A 361 8.24 -42.40 19.42
C GLN A 361 9.48 -42.82 20.22
N GLN A 362 10.30 -41.88 20.69
CA GLN A 362 11.46 -42.17 21.54
C GLN A 362 11.06 -42.76 22.91
N GLN A 363 9.98 -42.28 23.52
CA GLN A 363 9.47 -42.83 24.78
C GLN A 363 8.86 -44.23 24.63
N ILE A 364 8.24 -44.51 23.48
CA ILE A 364 7.72 -45.84 23.14
C ILE A 364 8.89 -46.81 22.88
N ALA A 365 9.91 -46.38 22.13
CA ALA A 365 11.12 -47.15 21.89
C ALA A 365 11.93 -47.43 23.18
N SER A 366 12.01 -46.47 24.11
CA SER A 366 12.68 -46.68 25.40
C SER A 366 11.91 -47.60 26.35
N LYS A 367 10.57 -47.65 26.26
CA LYS A 367 9.73 -48.59 27.03
C LYS A 367 9.71 -50.00 26.43
N GLY A 368 9.94 -50.12 25.11
CA GLY A 368 9.99 -51.41 24.41
C GLY A 368 11.30 -52.20 24.58
N ILE A 369 12.34 -51.60 25.18
CA ILE A 369 13.64 -52.27 25.44
C ILE A 369 13.70 -52.88 26.86
N THR A 370 12.63 -52.77 27.66
CA THR A 370 12.58 -53.33 29.03
C THR A 370 11.60 -54.51 29.16
N ILE A 371 11.57 -55.39 28.15
CA ILE A 371 10.91 -56.71 28.26
C ILE A 371 11.84 -57.75 27.61
N GLU A 372 12.99 -57.98 28.22
CA GLU A 372 13.80 -59.19 28.03
C GLU A 372 14.39 -59.62 29.40
N GLU A 373 13.57 -59.62 30.46
CA GLU A 373 13.90 -60.32 31.70
C GLU A 373 12.65 -60.55 32.57
N SER A 374 11.69 -61.34 32.07
CA SER A 374 10.68 -61.97 32.94
C SER A 374 10.02 -63.20 32.30
N ASP A 375 10.82 -64.07 31.66
CA ASP A 375 10.35 -65.40 31.24
C ASP A 375 11.40 -66.47 31.56
N LYS A 376 11.79 -66.55 32.84
CA LYS A 376 12.35 -67.76 33.46
C LYS A 376 11.97 -67.78 34.93
N ASN A 377 10.75 -68.23 35.22
CA ASN A 377 10.43 -69.05 36.39
C ASN A 377 8.98 -69.54 36.28
N VAL A 378 8.79 -70.52 35.40
CA VAL A 378 7.72 -71.52 35.56
C VAL A 378 8.43 -72.80 35.99
N SER A 379 8.36 -73.13 37.28
CA SER A 379 8.31 -74.50 37.79
C SER A 379 8.18 -74.50 39.31
N SER A 380 7.29 -75.36 39.83
CA SER A 380 6.89 -75.58 41.23
C SER A 380 6.20 -74.38 41.88
N GLU A 381 4.98 -74.46 42.40
CA GLU A 381 4.50 -75.49 43.31
C GLU A 381 2.97 -75.56 43.31
N ASN A 382 2.49 -76.71 43.74
CA ASN A 382 1.15 -77.24 43.62
C ASN A 382 0.33 -76.92 44.90
N ILE A 383 -0.99 -77.14 44.82
CA ILE A 383 -1.92 -77.43 45.95
C ILE A 383 -2.64 -76.23 46.60
N GLY A 384 -3.99 -76.27 46.55
CA GLY A 384 -4.85 -75.55 47.50
C GLY A 384 -6.27 -75.30 46.99
N GLU A 385 -7.18 -76.24 47.29
CA GLU A 385 -8.65 -76.10 47.25
C GLU A 385 -9.12 -74.73 47.81
N THR A 386 -10.25 -74.14 47.39
CA THR A 386 -11.58 -74.50 47.89
C THR A 386 -12.68 -73.71 47.16
N LYS A 387 -13.82 -74.38 47.07
CA LYS A 387 -15.13 -74.07 46.48
C LYS A 387 -15.79 -72.74 46.90
N GLU A 388 -16.79 -72.40 46.07
CA GLU A 388 -18.20 -72.11 46.42
C GLU A 388 -18.76 -70.68 46.22
N ASN A 389 -19.89 -70.67 45.48
CA ASN A 389 -21.09 -69.84 45.62
C ASN A 389 -21.12 -68.40 45.03
N ASN A 390 -21.70 -68.26 43.82
CA ASN A 390 -23.15 -67.99 43.65
C ASN A 390 -23.51 -67.63 42.18
N GLU A 391 -24.20 -68.53 41.49
CA GLU A 391 -25.32 -68.18 40.58
C GLU A 391 -26.50 -67.77 41.50
N THR A 392 -27.42 -66.85 41.21
CA THR A 392 -28.39 -66.83 40.10
C THR A 392 -29.37 -65.66 40.35
N LYS A 393 -30.14 -65.27 39.30
CA LYS A 393 -31.44 -64.52 39.30
C LYS A 393 -31.38 -63.00 39.51
N ASN A 394 -32.13 -62.14 38.82
CA ASN A 394 -33.34 -62.24 37.98
C ASN A 394 -33.42 -60.94 37.11
N GLU A 395 -33.79 -60.99 35.82
CA GLU A 395 -35.15 -60.66 35.30
C GLU A 395 -35.48 -59.14 35.42
N LYS A 396 -35.29 -58.26 34.42
CA LYS A 396 -36.11 -58.00 33.20
C LYS A 396 -37.64 -57.97 33.41
N VAL A 397 -38.23 -56.80 33.73
CA VAL A 397 -39.60 -56.36 33.33
C VAL A 397 -39.71 -54.82 33.40
N GLU A 398 -40.30 -54.24 32.32
CA GLU A 398 -41.09 -52.99 32.10
C GLU A 398 -41.16 -51.91 33.20
N ASN A 399 -41.11 -50.60 32.92
CA ASN A 399 -41.83 -49.81 31.90
C ASN A 399 -41.01 -48.61 31.40
#